data_AF-A0A938FV03-F1
#
_entry.id   AF-A0A938FV03-F1
#
_cell.length_a   1.000
_cell.length_b   1.000
_cell.length_c   1.000
_cell.angle_alpha   90.00
_cell.angle_beta   90.00
_cell.angle_gamma   90.00
#
_symmetry.space_group_name_H-M   'P 1'
#
loop_
_entity.id
_entity.type
_entity.pdbx_description
1 polymer ?
#
loop_
_entity_poly.entity_id
_entity_poly.type
_entity_poly.pdbx_seq_one_letter_code
_entity_poly.pdbx_strand_id
1 'polypeptide(L)'
;SPGYRPEIWATGLRNPWRFSFDRSTGDLWIGDVGQNRYEEIHFAPASSAGGENYGWNRMEAAHCFSPSSGCSQAGLTLPVVEYGRTGGCSVTGGFVYRGARFAALQGLYLYADYCSGNIWGLERAASGWKNELLLASRFAVSTFGEDDEGNLYLADHGAGRVYLVAAGSPAFSAPDVVNGASFTSGLAPGSISTLFGAGITGINGILQAPGFPLPRALNGVEIRVNGVPAPLYALANVNGREQINWQAPEELVPGTRASVVVSNNGAGSPPVEVDVLPQHPGIFTLDGAAAAALHNATYQLVSSSSPAGRGEEIALYATGLGAVDRPPGTGNAAPAATPARALHCPPVTVAGLAAEVTFCGLAPGAAGLYQLNLRIPSGAPSGVAEVRVGASPPAWIAVR
;
A
#
# COMPACT_ATOMS: atom_id res chain seq x y z
N SER A 1 4.98 -32.59 -40.95
CA SER A 1 3.69 -33.27 -41.22
C SER A 1 3.30 -33.08 -42.68
N PRO A 2 2.92 -34.13 -43.44
CA PRO A 2 2.56 -33.97 -44.84
C PRO A 2 1.19 -33.27 -44.95
N GLY A 3 1.15 -32.12 -45.62
CA GLY A 3 -0.09 -31.37 -45.90
C GLY A 3 -0.06 -29.89 -45.53
N TYR A 4 0.89 -29.44 -44.70
CA TYR A 4 1.05 -28.04 -44.31
C TYR A 4 2.40 -27.49 -44.81
N ARG A 5 2.47 -26.16 -44.98
CA ARG A 5 3.74 -25.49 -45.26
C ARG A 5 4.63 -25.52 -44.00
N PRO A 6 5.96 -25.71 -44.14
CA PRO A 6 6.85 -25.92 -42.99
C PRO A 6 6.95 -24.72 -42.04
N GLU A 7 6.54 -23.52 -42.49
CA GLU A 7 6.51 -22.30 -41.68
C GLU A 7 5.27 -22.21 -40.77
N ILE A 8 4.27 -23.05 -40.97
CA ILE A 8 3.01 -23.02 -40.21
C ILE A 8 3.23 -23.67 -38.85
N TRP A 9 3.21 -22.85 -37.79
CA TRP A 9 3.26 -23.30 -36.40
C TRP A 9 1.91 -23.83 -35.89
N ALA A 10 0.83 -23.10 -36.14
CA ALA A 10 -0.53 -23.46 -35.75
C ALA A 10 -1.54 -23.04 -36.83
N THR A 11 -2.74 -23.62 -36.78
CA THR A 11 -3.82 -23.37 -37.74
C THR A 11 -5.12 -23.03 -37.02
N GLY A 12 -6.15 -22.64 -37.77
CA GLY A 12 -7.48 -22.44 -37.21
C GLY A 12 -7.66 -21.16 -36.41
N LEU A 13 -6.85 -20.13 -36.66
CA LEU A 13 -7.06 -18.77 -36.17
C LEU A 13 -7.78 -17.93 -37.24
N ARG A 14 -8.54 -16.91 -36.84
CA ARG A 14 -9.20 -15.98 -37.77
C ARG A 14 -8.36 -14.73 -38.04
N ASN A 15 -8.16 -13.94 -36.99
CA ASN A 15 -7.48 -12.66 -36.99
C ASN A 15 -6.72 -12.49 -35.65
N PRO A 16 -5.59 -13.22 -35.48
CA PRO A 16 -4.78 -13.17 -34.27
C PRO A 16 -4.07 -11.82 -34.13
N TRP A 17 -4.82 -10.79 -33.73
CA TRP A 17 -4.41 -9.39 -33.75
C TRP A 17 -3.11 -9.16 -32.97
N ARG A 18 -2.99 -9.78 -31.78
CA ARG A 18 -1.78 -9.75 -30.97
C ARG A 18 -1.56 -11.09 -30.27
N PHE A 19 -0.30 -11.49 -30.21
CA PHE A 19 0.18 -12.59 -29.39
C PHE A 19 1.47 -12.16 -28.67
N SER A 20 1.81 -12.89 -27.61
CA SER A 20 3.04 -12.70 -26.84
C SER A 20 3.52 -14.03 -26.26
N PHE A 21 4.80 -14.07 -25.93
CA PHE A 21 5.37 -15.11 -25.10
C PHE A 21 5.58 -14.55 -23.71
N ASP A 22 5.23 -15.33 -22.68
CA ASP A 22 5.62 -15.02 -21.32
C ASP A 22 7.15 -15.09 -21.22
N ARG A 23 7.80 -13.96 -20.95
CA ARG A 23 9.27 -13.87 -20.86
C ARG A 23 9.89 -14.80 -19.82
N SER A 24 9.12 -15.26 -18.82
CA SER A 24 9.63 -16.12 -17.75
C SER A 24 9.42 -17.61 -18.02
N THR A 25 8.36 -18.00 -18.72
CA THR A 25 8.02 -19.42 -18.94
C THR A 25 8.16 -19.86 -20.39
N GLY A 26 8.10 -18.91 -21.34
CA GLY A 26 8.02 -19.18 -22.77
C GLY A 26 6.61 -19.57 -23.25
N ASP A 27 5.58 -19.50 -22.41
CA ASP A 27 4.21 -19.83 -22.79
C ASP A 27 3.66 -18.83 -23.80
N LEU A 28 2.93 -19.32 -24.81
CA LEU A 28 2.34 -18.53 -25.87
C LEU A 28 0.89 -18.15 -25.53
N TRP A 29 0.59 -16.87 -25.66
CA TRP A 29 -0.75 -16.31 -25.51
C TRP A 29 -1.18 -15.59 -26.79
N ILE A 30 -2.41 -15.81 -27.23
CA ILE A 30 -2.93 -15.26 -28.49
C ILE A 30 -4.30 -14.65 -28.24
N GLY A 31 -4.48 -13.37 -28.59
CA GLY A 31 -5.81 -12.77 -28.73
C GLY A 31 -6.26 -12.82 -30.18
N ASP A 32 -7.34 -13.55 -30.46
CA ASP A 32 -7.90 -13.75 -31.79
C ASP A 32 -9.27 -13.08 -31.92
N VAL A 33 -9.38 -12.15 -32.87
CA VAL A 33 -10.61 -11.40 -33.12
C VAL A 33 -11.55 -12.27 -33.94
N GLY A 34 -12.70 -12.62 -33.38
CA GLY A 34 -13.69 -13.44 -34.08
C GLY A 34 -14.49 -12.69 -35.14
N GLN A 35 -15.40 -13.38 -35.82
CA GLN A 35 -16.07 -12.86 -37.02
C GLN A 35 -17.33 -12.06 -36.69
N ASN A 36 -18.24 -12.63 -35.90
CA ASN A 36 -19.61 -12.16 -35.71
C ASN A 36 -20.03 -12.12 -34.24
N ARG A 37 -19.65 -13.11 -33.42
CA ARG A 37 -20.26 -13.30 -32.09
C ARG A 37 -19.30 -13.27 -30.92
N TYR A 38 -18.10 -13.83 -31.08
CA TYR A 38 -17.20 -14.06 -29.96
C TYR A 38 -15.80 -13.55 -30.23
N GLU A 39 -15.15 -13.11 -29.17
CA GLU A 39 -13.72 -12.84 -29.12
C GLU A 39 -13.04 -13.89 -28.25
N GLU A 40 -11.77 -14.21 -28.50
CA GLU A 40 -11.13 -15.35 -27.84
C GLU A 40 -9.66 -15.13 -27.46
N ILE A 41 -9.27 -15.74 -26.33
CA ILE A 41 -7.86 -15.88 -25.91
C ILE A 41 -7.48 -17.36 -25.96
N HIS A 42 -6.36 -17.66 -26.63
CA HIS A 42 -5.74 -18.99 -26.62
C HIS A 42 -4.44 -19.00 -25.81
N PHE A 43 -4.13 -20.18 -25.28
CA PHE A 43 -2.91 -20.48 -24.55
C PHE A 43 -2.26 -21.73 -25.15
N ALA A 44 -0.95 -21.71 -25.35
CA ALA A 44 -0.15 -22.90 -25.61
C ALA A 44 1.08 -22.90 -24.68
N PRO A 45 1.36 -24.01 -23.97
CA PRO A 45 2.52 -24.06 -23.09
C PRO A 45 3.82 -24.01 -23.89
N ALA A 46 4.90 -23.52 -23.28
CA ALA A 46 6.24 -23.48 -23.89
C ALA A 46 6.74 -24.86 -24.36
N SER A 47 6.23 -25.93 -23.74
CA SER A 47 6.52 -27.33 -24.10
C SER A 47 5.76 -27.83 -25.32
N SER A 48 4.88 -27.02 -25.92
CA SER A 48 4.18 -27.40 -27.15
C SER A 48 5.16 -27.60 -28.31
N ALA A 49 4.95 -28.67 -29.07
CA ALA A 49 5.67 -28.95 -30.31
C ALA A 49 5.06 -28.22 -31.53
N GLY A 50 4.05 -27.38 -31.32
CA GLY A 50 3.24 -26.79 -32.38
C GLY A 50 2.26 -27.79 -33.01
N GLY A 51 1.48 -27.30 -33.97
CA GLY A 51 0.49 -28.08 -34.72
C GLY A 51 -0.94 -27.96 -34.19
N GLU A 52 -1.19 -27.10 -33.21
CA GLU A 52 -2.54 -26.80 -32.72
C GLU A 52 -3.45 -26.33 -33.85
N ASN A 53 -4.71 -26.74 -33.77
CA ASN A 53 -5.77 -26.25 -34.63
C ASN A 53 -6.83 -25.57 -33.75
N TYR A 54 -6.89 -24.24 -33.79
CA TYR A 54 -7.80 -23.43 -32.99
C TYR A 54 -9.24 -23.38 -33.55
N GLY A 55 -9.48 -24.04 -34.70
CA GLY A 55 -10.82 -24.40 -35.16
C GLY A 55 -11.46 -23.48 -36.19
N TRP A 56 -10.94 -22.28 -36.46
CA TRP A 56 -11.49 -21.42 -37.51
C TRP A 56 -11.34 -22.06 -38.91
N ASN A 57 -12.34 -22.04 -39.79
CA ASN A 57 -13.67 -21.41 -39.66
C ASN A 57 -14.78 -22.40 -39.26
N ARG A 58 -14.45 -23.57 -38.73
CA ARG A 58 -15.46 -24.49 -38.19
C ARG A 58 -16.04 -23.95 -36.89
N MET A 59 -15.17 -23.41 -36.05
CA MET A 59 -15.47 -22.82 -34.75
C MET A 59 -15.32 -21.29 -34.79
N GLU A 60 -16.07 -20.61 -33.93
CA GLU A 60 -15.83 -19.24 -33.49
C GLU A 60 -15.89 -19.31 -31.96
N ALA A 61 -14.73 -19.21 -31.31
CA ALA A 61 -14.54 -19.63 -29.93
C ALA A 61 -14.99 -21.08 -29.67
N ALA A 62 -15.72 -21.38 -28.59
CA ALA A 62 -16.22 -22.73 -28.30
C ALA A 62 -17.49 -23.10 -29.09
N HIS A 63 -17.93 -22.26 -30.04
CA HIS A 63 -19.23 -22.38 -30.73
C HIS A 63 -19.07 -22.71 -32.22
N CYS A 64 -19.98 -23.50 -32.77
CA CYS A 64 -19.99 -23.79 -34.20
C CYS A 64 -20.24 -22.52 -35.03
N PHE A 65 -19.40 -22.29 -36.04
CA PHE A 65 -19.54 -21.20 -37.02
C PHE A 65 -19.99 -21.73 -38.38
N SER A 66 -19.22 -22.62 -39.00
CA SER A 66 -19.53 -23.22 -40.30
C SER A 66 -19.33 -24.74 -40.28
N PRO A 67 -20.41 -25.55 -40.20
CA PRO A 67 -21.82 -25.15 -40.14
C PRO A 67 -22.19 -24.48 -38.80
N SER A 68 -23.35 -23.81 -38.75
CA SER A 68 -23.80 -23.07 -37.55
C SER A 68 -24.16 -23.96 -36.35
N SER A 69 -24.25 -25.27 -36.53
CA SER A 69 -24.56 -26.25 -35.48
C SER A 69 -24.04 -27.64 -35.86
N GLY A 70 -23.80 -28.50 -34.87
CA GLY A 70 -23.43 -29.91 -35.10
C GLY A 70 -22.01 -30.11 -35.64
N CYS A 71 -21.13 -29.12 -35.48
CA CYS A 71 -19.74 -29.21 -35.88
C CYS A 71 -18.93 -30.06 -34.88
N SER A 72 -17.92 -30.78 -35.39
CA SER A 72 -17.02 -31.58 -34.54
C SER A 72 -15.87 -30.74 -33.98
N GLN A 73 -15.66 -30.82 -32.67
CA GLN A 73 -14.51 -30.24 -31.95
C GLN A 73 -13.31 -31.21 -31.86
N ALA A 74 -13.40 -32.40 -32.48
CA ALA A 74 -12.33 -33.39 -32.40
C ALA A 74 -11.02 -32.85 -32.99
N GLY A 75 -9.95 -32.91 -32.20
CA GLY A 75 -8.61 -32.44 -32.57
C GLY A 75 -8.44 -30.92 -32.56
N LEU A 76 -9.38 -30.17 -31.98
CA LEU A 76 -9.28 -28.72 -31.83
C LEU A 76 -8.75 -28.33 -30.45
N THR A 77 -8.00 -27.24 -30.42
CA THR A 77 -7.59 -26.56 -29.19
C THR A 77 -8.54 -25.39 -28.95
N LEU A 78 -9.47 -25.55 -28.01
CA LEU A 78 -10.45 -24.51 -27.68
C LEU A 78 -9.81 -23.34 -26.91
N PRO A 79 -10.39 -22.13 -26.97
CA PRO A 79 -9.87 -20.99 -26.23
C PRO A 79 -9.99 -21.18 -24.72
N VAL A 80 -9.14 -20.47 -23.98
CA VAL A 80 -9.14 -20.44 -22.51
C VAL A 80 -10.06 -19.36 -21.97
N VAL A 81 -10.39 -18.36 -22.79
CA VAL A 81 -11.42 -17.35 -22.55
C VAL A 81 -12.16 -17.07 -23.84
N GLU A 82 -13.48 -16.93 -23.75
CA GLU A 82 -14.32 -16.37 -24.79
C GLU A 82 -15.26 -15.31 -24.20
N TYR A 83 -15.61 -14.29 -24.97
CA TYR A 83 -16.66 -13.35 -24.60
C TYR A 83 -17.46 -12.88 -25.80
N GLY A 84 -18.75 -12.65 -25.59
CA GLY A 84 -19.67 -12.20 -26.63
C GLY A 84 -19.68 -10.69 -26.83
N ARG A 85 -20.50 -10.22 -27.78
CA ARG A 85 -20.62 -8.79 -28.14
C ARG A 85 -21.06 -7.84 -27.02
N THR A 86 -21.57 -8.35 -25.90
CA THR A 86 -21.83 -7.55 -24.70
C THR A 86 -20.57 -7.21 -23.91
N GLY A 87 -19.50 -8.00 -24.04
CA GLY A 87 -18.21 -7.76 -23.38
C GLY A 87 -17.26 -6.88 -24.19
N GLY A 88 -17.42 -6.85 -25.52
CA GLY A 88 -16.55 -6.11 -26.42
C GLY A 88 -16.73 -6.52 -27.88
N CYS A 89 -15.91 -5.97 -28.78
CA CYS A 89 -16.04 -6.25 -30.22
C CYS A 89 -14.74 -6.55 -30.97
N SER A 90 -13.59 -6.46 -30.30
CA SER A 90 -12.28 -6.73 -30.89
C SER A 90 -11.26 -6.92 -29.77
N VAL A 91 -10.89 -8.16 -29.48
CA VAL A 91 -9.85 -8.47 -28.49
C VAL A 91 -8.48 -7.93 -28.91
N THR A 92 -7.75 -7.42 -27.92
CA THR A 92 -6.33 -7.07 -28.01
C THR A 92 -5.55 -7.92 -27.02
N GLY A 93 -4.84 -8.94 -27.52
CA GLY A 93 -3.92 -9.74 -26.72
C GLY A 93 -2.80 -8.87 -26.11
N GLY A 94 -2.40 -9.19 -24.88
CA GLY A 94 -1.37 -8.44 -24.15
C GLY A 94 -0.23 -9.32 -23.65
N PHE A 95 0.18 -9.19 -22.39
CA PHE A 95 1.37 -9.85 -21.83
C PHE A 95 1.10 -10.36 -20.42
N VAL A 96 1.89 -11.36 -19.98
CA VAL A 96 1.96 -11.74 -18.57
C VAL A 96 2.81 -10.71 -17.83
N TYR A 97 2.27 -10.10 -16.78
CA TYR A 97 3.00 -9.09 -16.01
C TYR A 97 4.11 -9.75 -15.17
N ARG A 98 5.35 -9.32 -15.38
CA ARG A 98 6.56 -9.87 -14.72
C ARG A 98 7.40 -8.83 -13.97
N GLY A 99 7.00 -7.55 -13.94
CA GLY A 99 7.76 -6.47 -13.31
C GLY A 99 7.65 -6.40 -11.79
N ALA A 100 8.75 -6.13 -11.09
CA ALA A 100 8.75 -6.09 -9.62
C ALA A 100 7.88 -4.95 -9.03
N ARG A 101 7.56 -3.93 -9.84
CA ARG A 101 6.88 -2.70 -9.41
C ARG A 101 5.47 -2.93 -8.82
N PHE A 102 4.64 -3.72 -9.48
CA PHE A 102 3.26 -3.98 -9.06
C PHE A 102 3.06 -5.45 -8.72
N ALA A 103 3.42 -5.85 -7.49
CA ALA A 103 3.35 -7.24 -7.03
C ALA A 103 1.94 -7.85 -7.19
N ALA A 104 0.87 -7.06 -7.06
CA ALA A 104 -0.50 -7.53 -7.24
C ALA A 104 -0.84 -7.94 -8.68
N LEU A 105 -0.04 -7.55 -9.68
CA LEU A 105 -0.22 -7.97 -11.07
C LEU A 105 0.62 -9.19 -11.44
N GLN A 106 1.54 -9.63 -10.58
CA GLN A 106 2.51 -10.68 -10.91
C GLN A 106 1.85 -11.98 -11.40
N GLY A 107 2.24 -12.41 -12.60
CA GLY A 107 1.75 -13.64 -13.21
C GLY A 107 0.39 -13.54 -13.90
N LEU A 108 -0.29 -12.38 -13.83
CA LEU A 108 -1.53 -12.16 -14.57
C LEU A 108 -1.25 -11.90 -16.05
N TYR A 109 -1.90 -12.65 -16.95
CA TYR A 109 -1.98 -12.28 -18.36
C TYR A 109 -3.01 -11.16 -18.52
N LEU A 110 -2.54 -9.97 -18.88
CA LEU A 110 -3.37 -8.79 -19.09
C LEU A 110 -3.71 -8.66 -20.56
N TYR A 111 -5.00 -8.53 -20.87
CA TYR A 111 -5.51 -8.31 -22.22
C TYR A 111 -6.70 -7.34 -22.17
N ALA A 112 -7.11 -6.83 -23.33
CA ALA A 112 -8.16 -5.82 -23.41
C ALA A 112 -9.10 -6.05 -24.59
N ASP A 113 -10.15 -5.23 -24.67
CA ASP A 113 -10.99 -5.09 -25.85
C ASP A 113 -10.90 -3.65 -26.38
N TYR A 114 -10.68 -3.52 -27.68
CA TYR A 114 -10.52 -2.24 -28.35
C TYR A 114 -11.79 -1.37 -28.31
N CYS A 115 -12.97 -1.99 -28.35
CA CYS A 115 -14.24 -1.27 -28.50
C CYS A 115 -14.81 -0.83 -27.15
N SER A 116 -14.77 -1.72 -26.15
CA SER A 116 -15.29 -1.42 -24.82
C SER A 116 -14.26 -0.74 -23.91
N GLY A 117 -12.97 -0.91 -24.18
CA GLY A 117 -11.89 -0.45 -23.30
C GLY A 117 -11.77 -1.25 -22.02
N ASN A 118 -12.47 -2.38 -21.90
CA ASN A 118 -12.31 -3.29 -20.78
C ASN A 118 -10.92 -3.91 -20.80
N ILE A 119 -10.33 -4.07 -19.61
CA ILE A 119 -9.03 -4.71 -19.39
C ILE A 119 -9.22 -5.81 -18.33
N TRP A 120 -8.79 -7.01 -18.66
CA TRP A 120 -8.92 -8.19 -17.83
C TRP A 120 -7.57 -8.74 -17.40
N GLY A 121 -7.55 -9.39 -16.25
CA GLY A 121 -6.47 -10.25 -15.78
C GLY A 121 -6.88 -11.70 -15.86
N LEU A 122 -6.02 -12.53 -16.43
CA LEU A 122 -6.23 -13.95 -16.61
C LEU A 122 -5.10 -14.74 -15.94
N GLU A 123 -5.47 -15.71 -15.10
CA GLU A 123 -4.52 -16.58 -14.40
C GLU A 123 -5.00 -18.03 -14.35
N ARG A 124 -4.04 -18.95 -14.18
CA ARG A 124 -4.36 -20.36 -13.92
C ARG A 124 -4.91 -20.49 -12.50
N ALA A 125 -6.05 -21.18 -12.36
CA ALA A 125 -6.65 -21.55 -11.08
C ALA A 125 -6.60 -23.07 -10.87
N ALA A 126 -6.92 -23.52 -9.65
CA ALA A 126 -6.95 -24.95 -9.30
C ALA A 126 -7.89 -25.77 -10.22
N SER A 127 -8.93 -25.14 -10.76
CA SER A 127 -9.90 -25.76 -11.65
C SER A 127 -10.07 -24.97 -12.96
N GLY A 128 -8.97 -24.74 -13.68
CA GLY A 128 -8.98 -24.13 -15.00
C GLY A 128 -8.42 -22.71 -15.01
N TRP A 129 -9.22 -21.76 -15.50
CA TRP A 129 -8.81 -20.37 -15.68
C TRP A 129 -9.69 -19.43 -14.87
N LYS A 130 -9.07 -18.45 -14.21
CA LYS A 130 -9.75 -17.33 -13.57
C LYS A 130 -9.57 -16.10 -14.44
N ASN A 131 -10.68 -15.56 -14.93
CA ASN A 131 -10.73 -14.34 -15.73
C ASN A 131 -11.46 -13.26 -14.94
N GLU A 132 -10.80 -12.13 -14.70
CA GLU A 132 -11.33 -11.05 -13.87
C GLU A 132 -11.26 -9.72 -14.63
N LEU A 133 -12.38 -8.98 -14.67
CA LEU A 133 -12.38 -7.61 -15.19
C LEU A 133 -11.69 -6.71 -14.18
N LEU A 134 -10.50 -6.21 -14.51
CA LEU A 134 -9.70 -5.37 -13.62
C LEU A 134 -10.03 -3.89 -13.78
N LEU A 135 -10.35 -3.45 -15.02
CA LEU A 135 -10.68 -2.07 -15.29
C LEU A 135 -11.66 -1.94 -16.46
N ALA A 136 -12.80 -1.30 -16.22
CA ALA A 136 -13.67 -0.79 -17.28
C ALA A 136 -13.22 0.62 -17.66
N SER A 137 -12.33 0.72 -18.65
CA SER A 137 -11.80 2.00 -19.11
C SER A 137 -12.64 2.59 -20.26
N ARG A 138 -12.10 3.61 -20.93
CA ARG A 138 -12.61 4.09 -22.23
C ARG A 138 -11.51 4.14 -23.29
N PHE A 139 -10.39 3.46 -23.04
CA PHE A 139 -9.25 3.44 -23.95
C PHE A 139 -9.54 2.58 -25.16
N ALA A 140 -9.15 3.03 -26.34
CA ALA A 140 -9.12 2.21 -27.53
C ALA A 140 -7.80 1.43 -27.53
N VAL A 141 -7.71 0.39 -26.69
CA VAL A 141 -6.47 -0.35 -26.44
C VAL A 141 -6.08 -1.14 -27.69
N SER A 142 -5.08 -0.65 -28.41
CA SER A 142 -4.63 -1.22 -29.69
C SER A 142 -3.48 -2.22 -29.53
N THR A 143 -2.66 -2.05 -28.49
CA THR A 143 -1.56 -2.96 -28.16
C THR A 143 -1.14 -2.79 -26.70
N PHE A 144 -0.48 -3.81 -26.18
CA PHE A 144 0.38 -3.74 -25.00
C PHE A 144 1.86 -3.76 -25.41
N GLY A 145 2.73 -3.40 -24.47
CA GLY A 145 4.18 -3.57 -24.52
C GLY A 145 4.75 -3.72 -23.13
N GLU A 146 6.01 -4.11 -23.03
CA GLU A 146 6.71 -4.33 -21.77
C GLU A 146 8.12 -3.74 -21.83
N ASP A 147 8.61 -3.17 -20.73
CA ASP A 147 10.00 -2.73 -20.61
C ASP A 147 10.94 -3.89 -20.22
N ASP A 148 12.24 -3.61 -20.09
CA ASP A 148 13.25 -4.60 -19.69
C ASP A 148 13.04 -5.13 -18.26
N GLU A 149 12.43 -4.33 -17.38
CA GLU A 149 12.06 -4.72 -16.02
C GLU A 149 10.79 -5.58 -15.94
N GLY A 150 9.96 -5.61 -17.00
CA GLY A 150 8.72 -6.39 -17.07
C GLY A 150 7.47 -5.63 -16.63
N ASN A 151 7.57 -4.30 -16.50
CA ASN A 151 6.42 -3.45 -16.29
C ASN A 151 5.65 -3.33 -17.63
N LEU A 152 4.33 -3.41 -17.55
CA LEU A 152 3.48 -3.37 -18.74
C LEU A 152 3.00 -1.96 -19.06
N TYR A 153 2.89 -1.70 -20.35
CA TYR A 153 2.34 -0.49 -20.93
C TYR A 153 1.23 -0.85 -21.90
N LEU A 154 0.26 0.06 -22.08
CA LEU A 154 -0.77 -0.05 -23.10
C LEU A 154 -0.82 1.21 -23.96
N ALA A 155 -1.20 1.07 -25.22
CA ALA A 155 -1.39 2.19 -26.15
C ALA A 155 -2.88 2.43 -26.41
N ASP A 156 -3.37 3.60 -26.00
CA ASP A 156 -4.69 4.10 -26.34
C ASP A 156 -4.65 4.80 -27.70
N HIS A 157 -5.16 4.11 -28.72
CA HIS A 157 -5.22 4.63 -30.09
C HIS A 157 -6.14 5.85 -30.21
N GLY A 158 -7.16 5.96 -29.36
CA GLY A 158 -8.12 7.06 -29.40
C GLY A 158 -7.51 8.38 -28.95
N ALA A 159 -6.68 8.34 -27.89
CA ALA A 159 -6.00 9.51 -27.35
C ALA A 159 -4.56 9.71 -27.88
N GLY A 160 -3.98 8.74 -28.58
CA GLY A 160 -2.59 8.77 -29.04
C GLY A 160 -1.58 8.74 -27.90
N ARG A 161 -1.87 7.99 -26.81
CA ARG A 161 -1.08 7.97 -25.58
C ARG A 161 -0.68 6.55 -25.18
N VAL A 162 0.48 6.44 -24.54
CA VAL A 162 0.95 5.22 -23.89
C VAL A 162 0.83 5.40 -22.38
N TYR A 163 0.22 4.42 -21.71
CA TYR A 163 0.04 4.41 -20.26
C TYR A 163 0.81 3.25 -19.65
N LEU A 164 1.37 3.46 -18.46
CA LEU A 164 1.86 2.39 -17.59
C LEU A 164 0.65 1.69 -16.95
N VAL A 165 0.64 0.36 -16.97
CA VAL A 165 -0.33 -0.46 -16.24
C VAL A 165 0.11 -0.58 -14.79
N ALA A 166 -0.71 -0.10 -13.86
CA ALA A 166 -0.45 -0.13 -12.44
C ALA A 166 -1.54 -0.90 -11.69
N ALA A 167 -1.15 -1.67 -10.66
CA ALA A 167 -2.09 -2.03 -9.61
C ALA A 167 -2.57 -0.74 -8.93
N GLY A 168 -3.84 -0.69 -8.50
CA GLY A 168 -4.53 0.53 -8.09
C GLY A 168 -3.69 1.47 -7.22
N SER A 169 -3.87 2.79 -7.43
CA SER A 169 -3.18 3.82 -6.66
C SER A 169 -3.41 3.65 -5.16
N PRO A 170 -2.40 3.95 -4.32
CA PRO A 170 -2.59 4.07 -2.87
C PRO A 170 -3.82 4.93 -2.56
N ALA A 171 -4.71 4.42 -1.72
CA ALA A 171 -5.96 5.06 -1.37
C ALA A 171 -6.10 5.21 0.14
N PHE A 172 -6.34 6.45 0.57
CA PHE A 172 -6.59 6.84 1.96
C PHE A 172 -7.31 8.20 1.98
N SER A 173 -7.76 8.62 3.16
CA SER A 173 -8.44 9.88 3.41
C SER A 173 -7.83 10.60 4.62
N ALA A 174 -8.19 11.86 4.85
CA ALA A 174 -7.61 12.65 5.94
C ALA A 174 -7.78 11.98 7.33
N PRO A 175 -8.94 11.38 7.68
CA PRO A 175 -9.11 10.60 8.91
C PRO A 175 -8.15 9.43 9.09
N ASP A 176 -7.57 8.90 8.01
CA ASP A 176 -6.64 7.76 8.06
C ASP A 176 -5.21 8.19 8.40
N VAL A 177 -4.93 9.51 8.40
CA VAL A 177 -3.66 10.09 8.82
C VAL A 177 -3.77 10.51 10.28
N VAL A 178 -3.16 9.72 11.14
CA VAL A 178 -3.40 9.77 12.58
C VAL A 178 -2.12 9.93 13.39
N ASN A 179 -2.28 10.38 14.64
CA ASN A 179 -1.22 10.34 15.64
C ASN A 179 -0.77 8.88 15.87
N GLY A 180 0.54 8.65 15.93
CA GLY A 180 1.12 7.31 15.99
C GLY A 180 0.91 6.57 17.31
N ALA A 181 0.47 7.26 18.36
CA ALA A 181 0.16 6.69 19.67
C ALA A 181 -1.35 6.57 19.90
N SER A 182 -2.13 7.63 19.63
CA SER A 182 -3.56 7.68 19.94
C SER A 182 -4.48 7.24 18.80
N PHE A 183 -3.98 7.16 17.57
CA PHE A 183 -4.76 6.97 16.35
C PHE A 183 -5.89 7.98 16.13
N THR A 184 -5.81 9.16 16.75
CA THR A 184 -6.69 10.30 16.44
C THR A 184 -6.21 10.99 15.17
N SER A 185 -7.13 11.46 14.33
CA SER A 185 -6.83 12.11 13.04
C SER A 185 -6.13 13.47 13.22
N GLY A 186 -5.12 13.75 12.38
CA GLY A 186 -4.41 15.03 12.34
C GLY A 186 -2.90 14.90 12.54
N LEU A 187 -2.18 15.95 12.13
CA LEU A 187 -0.71 16.03 12.23
C LEU A 187 -0.30 17.09 13.25
N ALA A 188 0.89 16.93 13.83
CA ALA A 188 1.59 17.99 14.54
C ALA A 188 3.07 18.00 14.12
N PRO A 189 3.76 19.15 14.21
CA PRO A 189 5.17 19.23 13.84
C PRO A 189 6.01 18.18 14.57
N GLY A 190 6.77 17.39 13.79
CA GLY A 190 7.68 16.37 14.33
C GLY A 190 7.01 15.14 14.95
N SER A 191 5.69 14.99 14.91
CA SER A 191 5.01 13.85 15.53
C SER A 191 5.34 12.54 14.85
N ILE A 192 5.38 11.45 15.62
CA ILE A 192 5.25 10.11 15.07
C ILE A 192 3.78 9.96 14.64
N SER A 193 3.59 9.62 13.38
CA SER A 193 2.29 9.50 12.73
C SER A 193 2.13 8.12 12.13
N THR A 194 0.88 7.71 11.99
CA THR A 194 0.47 6.46 11.34
C THR A 194 -0.48 6.80 10.22
N LEU A 195 -0.34 6.12 9.08
CA LEU A 195 -1.26 6.19 7.95
C LEU A 195 -1.83 4.80 7.70
N PHE A 196 -3.17 4.71 7.66
CA PHE A 196 -3.90 3.52 7.22
C PHE A 196 -4.45 3.72 5.81
N GLY A 197 -4.73 2.64 5.09
CA GLY A 197 -5.25 2.73 3.73
C GLY A 197 -5.23 1.40 2.99
N ALA A 198 -5.40 1.45 1.68
CA ALA A 198 -5.33 0.31 0.78
C ALA A 198 -4.32 0.56 -0.35
N GLY A 199 -3.50 -0.44 -0.69
CA GLY A 199 -2.45 -0.30 -1.70
C GLY A 199 -1.35 0.69 -1.32
N ILE A 200 -1.29 1.11 -0.06
CA ILE A 200 -0.28 2.02 0.50
C ILE A 200 1.05 1.31 0.75
N THR A 201 1.05 -0.01 0.83
CA THR A 201 2.25 -0.85 0.94
C THR A 201 2.21 -2.02 -0.05
N GLY A 202 3.36 -2.66 -0.28
CA GLY A 202 3.49 -3.87 -1.12
C GLY A 202 3.99 -5.11 -0.37
N ILE A 203 4.02 -5.07 0.96
CA ILE A 203 4.61 -6.13 1.80
C ILE A 203 3.53 -7.03 2.43
N ASN A 204 3.97 -8.15 2.98
CA ASN A 204 3.21 -8.96 3.95
C ASN A 204 4.04 -9.05 5.25
N GLY A 205 3.42 -8.83 6.41
CA GLY A 205 4.11 -8.73 7.69
C GLY A 205 4.56 -7.30 8.01
N ILE A 206 5.66 -7.16 8.74
CA ILE A 206 6.19 -5.86 9.20
C ILE A 206 7.62 -5.70 8.68
N LEU A 207 7.91 -4.55 8.07
CA LEU A 207 9.24 -4.13 7.67
C LEU A 207 9.62 -2.85 8.41
N GLN A 208 10.64 -2.92 9.24
CA GLN A 208 11.14 -1.75 9.99
C GLN A 208 12.29 -1.05 9.25
N ALA A 209 12.43 0.24 9.50
CA ALA A 209 13.59 1.00 9.08
C ALA A 209 14.87 0.41 9.72
N PRO A 210 16.01 0.43 9.00
CA PRO A 210 17.26 -0.17 9.49
C PRO A 210 17.93 0.64 10.61
N GLY A 211 17.52 1.89 10.83
CA GLY A 211 18.07 2.76 11.86
C GLY A 211 17.84 4.24 11.55
N PHE A 212 18.52 5.10 12.32
CA PHE A 212 18.53 6.54 12.13
C PHE A 212 19.76 6.99 11.30
N PRO A 213 19.66 8.05 10.48
CA PRO A 213 18.43 8.77 10.17
C PRO A 213 17.41 7.87 9.44
N LEU A 214 16.13 8.08 9.74
CA LEU A 214 15.05 7.29 9.15
C LEU A 214 15.04 7.45 7.62
N PRO A 215 14.84 6.36 6.87
CA PRO A 215 14.82 6.40 5.41
C PRO A 215 13.58 7.16 4.92
N ARG A 216 13.73 7.89 3.81
CA ARG A 216 12.62 8.60 3.13
C ARG A 216 11.82 7.70 2.17
N ALA A 217 12.35 6.52 1.87
CA ALA A 217 11.67 5.48 1.11
C ALA A 217 12.02 4.12 1.71
N LEU A 218 11.03 3.22 1.80
CA LEU A 218 11.20 1.87 2.35
C LEU A 218 10.42 0.89 1.47
N ASN A 219 11.10 -0.11 0.89
CA ASN A 219 10.50 -1.06 -0.06
C ASN A 219 9.67 -0.38 -1.18
N GLY A 220 10.21 0.70 -1.75
CA GLY A 220 9.57 1.49 -2.80
C GLY A 220 8.35 2.31 -2.36
N VAL A 221 8.01 2.33 -1.07
CA VAL A 221 6.99 3.21 -0.50
C VAL A 221 7.63 4.52 -0.07
N GLU A 222 6.99 5.65 -0.39
CA GLU A 222 7.36 7.01 0.02
C GLU A 222 6.11 7.76 0.48
N ILE A 223 6.22 8.55 1.54
CA ILE A 223 5.23 9.58 1.90
C ILE A 223 5.82 10.93 1.56
N ARG A 224 5.09 11.78 0.85
CA ARG A 224 5.43 13.20 0.68
C ARG A 224 4.43 14.06 1.43
N VAL A 225 4.95 15.05 2.15
CA VAL A 225 4.15 16.08 2.81
C VAL A 225 4.55 17.42 2.22
N ASN A 226 3.59 18.12 1.60
CA ASN A 226 3.85 19.34 0.82
C ASN A 226 4.97 19.15 -0.23
N GLY A 227 5.01 17.96 -0.85
CA GLY A 227 6.02 17.58 -1.84
C GLY A 227 7.37 17.13 -1.27
N VAL A 228 7.60 17.28 0.04
CA VAL A 228 8.85 16.87 0.72
C VAL A 228 8.71 15.43 1.22
N PRO A 229 9.61 14.50 0.83
CA PRO A 229 9.60 13.13 1.34
C PRO A 229 9.70 13.11 2.87
N ALA A 230 8.88 12.32 3.55
CA ALA A 230 8.86 12.18 5.00
C ALA A 230 9.61 10.90 5.44
N PRO A 231 10.25 10.87 6.63
CA PRO A 231 10.97 9.68 7.10
C PRO A 231 10.01 8.59 7.58
N LEU A 232 10.34 7.34 7.26
CA LEU A 232 9.51 6.17 7.54
C LEU A 232 10.13 5.34 8.67
N TYR A 233 9.31 4.97 9.64
CA TYR A 233 9.65 4.04 10.72
C TYR A 233 9.44 2.59 10.31
N ALA A 234 8.30 2.29 9.70
CA ALA A 234 7.93 0.94 9.32
C ALA A 234 6.81 0.94 8.28
N LEU A 235 6.76 -0.15 7.53
CA LEU A 235 5.61 -0.58 6.75
C LEU A 235 5.02 -1.81 7.43
N ALA A 236 3.71 -1.97 7.39
CA ALA A 236 3.06 -3.19 7.83
C ALA A 236 1.85 -3.54 6.95
N ASN A 237 1.65 -4.83 6.75
CA ASN A 237 0.41 -5.42 6.28
C ASN A 237 0.14 -6.68 7.10
N VAL A 238 -0.74 -6.57 8.08
CA VAL A 238 -1.08 -7.67 9.01
C VAL A 238 -2.57 -7.93 8.90
N ASN A 239 -2.93 -9.16 8.55
CA ASN A 239 -4.33 -9.57 8.33
C ASN A 239 -5.08 -8.68 7.31
N GLY A 240 -4.38 -8.25 6.26
CA GLY A 240 -4.95 -7.40 5.20
C GLY A 240 -5.15 -5.93 5.61
N ARG A 241 -4.64 -5.51 6.78
CA ARG A 241 -4.65 -4.12 7.21
C ARG A 241 -3.28 -3.51 6.96
N GLU A 242 -3.23 -2.58 6.02
CA GLU A 242 -2.00 -1.88 5.67
C GLU A 242 -1.79 -0.65 6.56
N GLN A 243 -0.53 -0.40 6.90
CA GLN A 243 -0.12 0.68 7.78
C GLN A 243 1.27 1.19 7.39
N ILE A 244 1.47 2.51 7.46
CA ILE A 244 2.79 3.15 7.41
C ILE A 244 2.99 3.93 8.70
N ASN A 245 4.08 3.67 9.42
CA ASN A 245 4.53 4.52 10.53
C ASN A 245 5.63 5.45 10.02
N TRP A 246 5.54 6.72 10.35
CA TRP A 246 6.40 7.75 9.79
C TRP A 246 6.52 8.95 10.74
N GLN A 247 7.47 9.84 10.50
CA GLN A 247 7.59 11.10 11.23
C GLN A 247 7.04 12.25 10.39
N ALA A 248 6.07 12.99 10.92
CA ALA A 248 5.63 14.24 10.33
C ALA A 248 6.79 15.24 10.30
N PRO A 249 6.97 16.03 9.21
CA PRO A 249 8.03 17.02 9.15
C PRO A 249 7.99 17.98 10.34
N GLU A 250 9.16 18.28 10.90
CA GLU A 250 9.32 19.26 11.98
C GLU A 250 9.03 20.69 11.49
N GLU A 251 9.09 20.91 10.17
CA GLU A 251 8.89 22.19 9.50
C GLU A 251 7.40 22.49 9.21
N LEU A 252 6.48 21.59 9.59
CA LEU A 252 5.05 21.83 9.45
C LEU A 252 4.63 23.09 10.22
N VAL A 253 3.76 23.89 9.60
CA VAL A 253 3.26 25.16 10.19
C VAL A 253 1.90 24.91 10.84
N PRO A 254 1.76 25.07 12.17
CA PRO A 254 0.47 24.96 12.82
C PRO A 254 -0.60 25.89 12.26
N GLY A 255 -1.85 25.42 12.22
CA GLY A 255 -3.00 26.18 11.72
C GLY A 255 -3.16 26.15 10.19
N THR A 256 -2.31 25.42 9.48
CA THR A 256 -2.45 25.17 8.03
C THR A 256 -2.97 23.76 7.76
N ARG A 257 -3.17 23.46 6.48
CA ARG A 257 -3.35 22.08 5.99
C ARG A 257 -2.07 21.63 5.29
N ALA A 258 -1.75 20.36 5.40
CA ALA A 258 -0.62 19.73 4.73
C ALA A 258 -1.13 18.73 3.69
N SER A 259 -0.55 18.82 2.50
CA SER A 259 -0.85 17.93 1.38
C SER A 259 -0.04 16.64 1.52
N VAL A 260 -0.71 15.53 1.85
CA VAL A 260 -0.10 14.22 2.04
C VAL A 260 -0.31 13.37 0.79
N VAL A 261 0.77 12.81 0.24
CA VAL A 261 0.75 11.89 -0.90
C VAL A 261 1.52 10.64 -0.53
N VAL A 262 0.93 9.46 -0.76
CA VAL A 262 1.61 8.17 -0.65
C VAL A 262 1.97 7.71 -2.06
N SER A 263 3.22 7.29 -2.25
CA SER A 263 3.60 6.51 -3.42
C SER A 263 3.99 5.10 -3.00
N ASN A 264 3.49 4.11 -3.71
CA ASN A 264 3.89 2.71 -3.57
C ASN A 264 4.42 2.24 -4.92
N ASN A 265 5.74 2.00 -5.01
CA ASN A 265 6.44 1.64 -6.23
C ASN A 265 6.07 2.57 -7.40
N GLY A 266 6.05 3.87 -7.14
CA GLY A 266 5.77 4.90 -8.14
C GLY A 266 4.31 5.02 -8.59
N ALA A 267 3.37 4.22 -8.06
CA ALA A 267 1.94 4.58 -8.12
C ALA A 267 1.64 5.55 -6.98
N GLY A 268 1.21 6.78 -7.31
CA GLY A 268 0.88 7.81 -6.32
C GLY A 268 -0.62 7.84 -6.01
N SER A 269 -0.95 8.16 -4.77
CA SER A 269 -2.28 8.63 -4.40
C SER A 269 -2.54 10.03 -4.96
N PRO A 270 -3.81 10.45 -5.09
CA PRO A 270 -4.14 11.87 -5.05
C PRO A 270 -3.63 12.53 -3.76
N PRO A 271 -3.39 13.86 -3.76
CA PRO A 271 -3.09 14.59 -2.53
C PRO A 271 -4.28 14.59 -1.57
N VAL A 272 -4.01 14.34 -0.30
CA VAL A 272 -4.98 14.37 0.80
C VAL A 272 -4.59 15.47 1.78
N GLU A 273 -5.51 16.42 1.99
CA GLU A 273 -5.27 17.59 2.85
C GLU A 273 -5.60 17.28 4.32
N VAL A 274 -4.58 17.28 5.17
CA VAL A 274 -4.68 16.96 6.60
C VAL A 274 -4.39 18.21 7.45
N ASP A 275 -5.16 18.42 8.51
CA ASP A 275 -4.97 19.56 9.40
C ASP A 275 -3.66 19.44 10.20
N VAL A 276 -2.94 20.55 10.30
CA VAL A 276 -1.72 20.68 11.10
C VAL A 276 -2.05 21.41 12.40
N LEU A 277 -2.04 20.66 13.50
CA LEU A 277 -2.32 21.17 14.84
C LEU A 277 -1.02 21.66 15.50
N PRO A 278 -1.08 22.69 16.37
CA PRO A 278 0.08 23.13 17.14
C PRO A 278 0.60 22.04 18.07
N GLN A 279 -0.31 21.26 18.63
CA GLN A 279 -0.06 20.05 19.41
C GLN A 279 -1.17 19.06 19.11
N HIS A 280 -0.81 17.78 19.08
CA HIS A 280 -1.74 16.68 18.96
C HIS A 280 -1.27 15.53 19.86
N PRO A 281 -1.35 15.68 21.20
CA PRO A 281 -0.71 14.75 22.13
C PRO A 281 -1.32 13.34 22.08
N GLY A 282 -0.47 12.32 22.04
CA GLY A 282 -0.86 10.91 22.22
C GLY A 282 0.14 10.19 23.10
N ILE A 283 -0.35 9.44 24.09
CA ILE A 283 0.48 8.64 25.01
C ILE A 283 0.66 7.26 24.39
N PHE A 284 1.91 6.79 24.25
CA PHE A 284 2.14 5.41 23.79
C PHE A 284 1.65 4.43 24.84
N THR A 285 1.05 3.32 24.39
CA THR A 285 0.54 2.27 25.27
C THR A 285 1.15 0.92 24.91
N LEU A 286 1.18 0.01 25.88
CA LEU A 286 1.74 -1.34 25.68
C LEU A 286 0.73 -2.33 25.10
N ASP A 287 -0.53 -2.20 25.52
CA ASP A 287 -1.64 -3.12 25.22
C ASP A 287 -2.88 -2.37 24.71
N GLY A 288 -2.71 -1.12 24.29
CA GLY A 288 -3.81 -0.21 23.95
C GLY A 288 -4.38 0.56 25.14
N ALA A 289 -3.95 0.30 26.37
CA ALA A 289 -4.46 0.94 27.58
C ALA A 289 -3.36 1.41 28.55
N ALA A 290 -2.44 0.53 28.93
CA ALA A 290 -1.39 0.82 29.88
C ALA A 290 -0.37 1.78 29.28
N ALA A 291 -0.16 2.93 29.91
CA ALA A 291 0.79 3.95 29.48
C ALA A 291 2.22 3.37 29.46
N ALA A 292 2.96 3.67 28.40
CA ALA A 292 4.38 3.40 28.32
C ALA A 292 5.11 4.37 29.27
N ALA A 293 5.31 3.93 30.49
CA ALA A 293 5.94 4.70 31.55
C ALA A 293 6.99 3.88 32.30
N LEU A 294 8.11 4.50 32.67
CA LEU A 294 9.19 3.89 33.42
C LEU A 294 9.39 4.60 34.76
N HIS A 295 9.76 3.84 35.79
CA HIS A 295 10.32 4.41 37.02
C HIS A 295 11.60 5.17 36.66
N ASN A 296 11.68 6.48 36.94
CA ASN A 296 12.82 7.28 36.46
C ASN A 296 14.15 6.84 37.10
N ALA A 297 14.11 6.29 38.31
CA ALA A 297 15.29 5.83 39.04
C ALA A 297 15.83 4.46 38.57
N THR A 298 14.97 3.58 38.06
CA THR A 298 15.34 2.18 37.75
C THR A 298 15.19 1.82 36.27
N TYR A 299 14.54 2.67 35.47
CA TYR A 299 14.14 2.40 34.09
C TYR A 299 13.29 1.13 33.92
N GLN A 300 12.72 0.63 35.01
CA GLN A 300 11.78 -0.49 34.98
C GLN A 300 10.39 0.02 34.58
N LEU A 301 9.65 -0.83 33.90
CA LEU A 301 8.28 -0.53 33.49
C LEU A 301 7.37 -0.31 34.71
N VAL A 302 6.63 0.80 34.71
CA VAL A 302 5.53 1.01 35.65
C VAL A 302 4.38 0.09 35.25
N SER A 303 3.97 -0.79 36.15
CA SER A 303 2.95 -1.81 35.89
C SER A 303 2.16 -2.14 37.16
N SER A 304 1.14 -2.99 37.06
CA SER A 304 0.41 -3.46 38.24
C SER A 304 1.29 -4.23 39.24
N SER A 305 2.38 -4.87 38.77
CA SER A 305 3.35 -5.55 39.63
C SER A 305 4.48 -4.64 40.12
N SER A 306 4.66 -3.47 39.50
CA SER A 306 5.60 -2.43 39.90
C SER A 306 4.93 -1.06 39.80
N PRO A 307 4.00 -0.72 40.71
CA PRO A 307 3.26 0.54 40.63
C PRO A 307 4.12 1.72 41.09
N ALA A 308 3.92 2.87 40.45
CA ALA A 308 4.59 4.12 40.79
C ALA A 308 4.12 4.64 42.15
N GLY A 309 5.05 5.03 43.02
CA GLY A 309 4.73 5.61 44.31
C GLY A 309 4.24 7.06 44.18
N ARG A 310 3.33 7.48 45.06
CA ARG A 310 3.02 8.90 45.25
C ARG A 310 4.29 9.71 45.53
N GLY A 311 4.47 10.83 44.83
CA GLY A 311 5.67 11.67 44.92
C GLY A 311 6.90 11.11 44.17
N GLU A 312 6.80 9.91 43.59
CA GLU A 312 7.83 9.36 42.71
C GLU A 312 7.84 10.10 41.37
N GLU A 313 9.04 10.28 40.79
CA GLU A 313 9.19 10.74 39.41
C GLU A 313 9.25 9.55 38.45
N ILE A 314 8.44 9.60 37.40
CA ILE A 314 8.41 8.62 36.31
C ILE A 314 8.74 9.29 34.98
N ALA A 315 9.16 8.51 33.99
CA ALA A 315 9.31 8.93 32.60
C ALA A 315 8.14 8.37 31.77
N LEU A 316 7.31 9.23 31.19
CA LEU A 316 6.17 8.89 30.32
C LEU A 316 6.52 9.16 28.85
N TYR A 317 6.18 8.24 27.95
CA TYR A 317 6.45 8.39 26.52
C TYR A 317 5.20 8.78 25.71
N ALA A 318 5.35 9.80 24.87
CA ALA A 318 4.26 10.36 24.08
C ALA A 318 4.76 10.84 22.70
N THR A 319 3.84 11.27 21.84
CA THR A 319 4.17 12.01 20.61
C THR A 319 3.19 13.15 20.37
N GLY A 320 3.54 14.06 19.45
CA GLY A 320 2.69 15.19 19.05
C GLY A 320 2.62 16.31 20.07
N LEU A 321 3.67 16.54 20.87
CA LEU A 321 3.71 17.65 21.83
C LEU A 321 4.07 19.01 21.20
N GLY A 322 4.16 19.09 19.87
CA GLY A 322 4.43 20.32 19.11
C GLY A 322 5.90 20.55 18.83
N ALA A 323 6.31 21.81 18.61
CA ALA A 323 7.68 22.18 18.28
C ALA A 323 8.62 22.20 19.51
N VAL A 324 9.92 22.08 19.25
CA VAL A 324 11.00 22.07 20.27
C VAL A 324 12.02 23.19 20.04
N ASP A 325 12.78 23.53 21.08
CA ASP A 325 13.81 24.59 21.04
C ASP A 325 15.00 24.29 20.11
N ARG A 326 15.35 23.01 19.97
CA ARG A 326 16.53 22.51 19.23
C ARG A 326 16.14 21.26 18.43
N PRO A 327 15.39 21.41 17.32
CA PRO A 327 15.00 20.27 16.50
C PRO A 327 16.25 19.56 15.95
N PRO A 328 16.35 18.22 16.06
CA PRO A 328 17.47 17.46 15.49
C PRO A 328 17.43 17.40 13.96
N GLY A 329 16.34 17.88 13.34
CA GLY A 329 16.06 17.77 11.92
C GLY A 329 15.24 16.52 11.64
N THR A 330 14.22 16.66 10.80
CA THR A 330 13.29 15.61 10.43
C THR A 330 14.01 14.31 10.03
N GLY A 331 13.71 13.21 10.71
CA GLY A 331 14.26 11.86 10.50
C GLY A 331 15.49 11.53 11.35
N ASN A 332 16.12 12.52 11.99
CA ASN A 332 17.28 12.29 12.84
C ASN A 332 16.85 11.89 14.27
N ALA A 333 17.64 11.02 14.89
CA ALA A 333 17.48 10.73 16.32
C ALA A 333 17.82 11.98 17.16
N ALA A 334 17.01 12.25 18.18
CA ALA A 334 17.27 13.32 19.13
C ALA A 334 18.58 13.03 19.90
N PRO A 335 19.47 14.03 20.07
CA PRO A 335 20.74 13.83 20.76
C PRO A 335 20.53 13.60 22.27
N ALA A 336 21.36 12.73 22.85
CA ALA A 336 21.39 12.51 24.30
C ALA A 336 22.05 13.69 25.06
N ALA A 337 23.06 14.31 24.44
CA ALA A 337 23.68 15.51 24.97
C ALA A 337 22.76 16.71 24.70
N THR A 338 22.41 17.46 25.75
CA THR A 338 21.50 18.63 25.67
C THR A 338 20.13 18.29 25.04
N PRO A 339 19.25 17.56 25.74
CA PRO A 339 17.94 17.19 25.22
C PRO A 339 17.11 18.40 24.78
N ALA A 340 16.50 18.29 23.60
CA ALA A 340 15.57 19.28 23.07
C ALA A 340 14.31 19.35 23.95
N ARG A 341 13.85 20.57 24.26
CA ARG A 341 12.67 20.80 25.09
C ARG A 341 11.50 21.25 24.25
N ALA A 342 10.29 20.76 24.57
CA ALA A 342 9.07 21.27 23.97
C ALA A 342 8.95 22.77 24.28
N LEU A 343 8.62 23.59 23.27
CA LEU A 343 8.42 25.03 23.46
C LEU A 343 7.25 25.31 24.41
N HIS A 344 6.24 24.45 24.36
CA HIS A 344 5.09 24.47 25.27
C HIS A 344 4.84 23.05 25.76
N CYS A 345 5.06 22.77 27.05
CA CYS A 345 4.68 21.48 27.59
C CYS A 345 3.19 21.45 27.92
N PRO A 346 2.40 20.47 27.41
CA PRO A 346 1.01 20.34 27.82
C PRO A 346 0.89 20.00 29.31
N PRO A 347 -0.19 20.45 29.99
CA PRO A 347 -0.44 20.05 31.36
C PRO A 347 -0.64 18.53 31.43
N VAL A 348 -0.13 17.90 32.50
CA VAL A 348 -0.30 16.47 32.73
C VAL A 348 -1.18 16.26 33.95
N THR A 349 -2.13 15.33 33.86
CA THR A 349 -2.94 14.91 35.02
C THR A 349 -2.81 13.41 35.27
N VAL A 350 -2.86 13.03 36.56
CA VAL A 350 -2.95 11.65 37.03
C VAL A 350 -4.13 11.56 37.99
N ALA A 351 -5.11 10.71 37.67
CA ALA A 351 -6.41 10.64 38.33
C ALA A 351 -7.11 12.00 38.44
N GLY A 352 -6.99 12.84 37.40
CA GLY A 352 -7.53 14.20 37.36
C GLY A 352 -6.76 15.23 38.20
N LEU A 353 -5.72 14.82 38.95
CA LEU A 353 -4.86 15.73 39.71
C LEU A 353 -3.70 16.21 38.84
N ALA A 354 -3.37 17.51 38.90
CA ALA A 354 -2.23 18.06 38.19
C ALA A 354 -0.92 17.39 38.67
N ALA A 355 -0.15 16.86 37.73
CA ALA A 355 1.18 16.32 37.97
C ALA A 355 2.25 17.39 37.69
N GLU A 356 3.25 17.47 38.54
CA GLU A 356 4.42 18.33 38.33
C GLU A 356 5.29 17.71 37.22
N VAL A 357 5.56 18.46 36.16
CA VAL A 357 6.40 18.02 35.04
C VAL A 357 7.78 18.66 35.16
N THR A 358 8.80 17.86 35.39
CA THR A 358 10.20 18.31 35.59
C THR A 358 11.01 18.29 34.29
N PHE A 359 10.59 17.48 33.32
CA PHE A 359 11.15 17.46 31.96
C PHE A 359 10.06 17.20 30.92
N CYS A 360 10.19 17.82 29.76
CA CYS A 360 9.25 17.69 28.65
C CYS A 360 9.98 18.02 27.35
N GLY A 361 10.25 16.99 26.55
CA GLY A 361 11.15 17.13 25.40
C GLY A 361 11.30 15.85 24.62
N LEU A 362 12.15 15.85 23.59
CA LEU A 362 12.40 14.66 22.79
C LEU A 362 13.19 13.62 23.60
N ALA A 363 12.76 12.37 23.49
CA ALA A 363 13.46 11.23 24.05
C ALA A 363 14.75 10.99 23.23
N PRO A 364 15.93 10.93 23.89
CA PRO A 364 17.18 10.63 23.20
C PRO A 364 17.15 9.35 22.39
N GLY A 365 17.79 9.35 21.21
CA GLY A 365 17.91 8.15 20.37
C GLY A 365 16.70 7.85 19.49
N ALA A 366 15.66 8.69 19.51
CA ALA A 366 14.46 8.51 18.70
C ALA A 366 14.06 9.82 17.97
N ALA A 367 13.26 9.72 16.90
CA ALA A 367 12.76 10.87 16.14
C ALA A 367 11.26 11.10 16.43
N GLY A 368 10.89 12.26 16.97
CA GLY A 368 9.48 12.58 17.26
C GLY A 368 8.86 11.85 18.47
N LEU A 369 9.63 11.02 19.17
CA LEU A 369 9.25 10.47 20.47
C LEU A 369 9.55 11.50 21.55
N TYR A 370 8.58 11.79 22.40
CA TYR A 370 8.72 12.66 23.55
C TYR A 370 8.83 11.85 24.85
N GLN A 371 9.64 12.35 25.76
CA GLN A 371 9.69 11.92 27.15
C GLN A 371 9.21 13.06 28.05
N LEU A 372 8.31 12.75 28.98
CA LEU A 372 7.91 13.63 30.07
C LEU A 372 8.37 13.02 31.40
N ASN A 373 9.19 13.72 32.16
CA ASN A 373 9.42 13.36 33.55
C ASN A 373 8.36 14.05 34.40
N LEU A 374 7.58 13.27 35.15
CA LEU A 374 6.51 13.81 35.96
C LEU A 374 6.46 13.15 37.34
N ARG A 375 6.09 13.94 38.35
CA ARG A 375 5.90 13.47 39.71
C ARG A 375 4.47 13.01 39.92
N ILE A 376 4.27 11.78 40.41
CA ILE A 376 2.95 11.26 40.77
C ILE A 376 2.35 12.13 41.88
N PRO A 377 1.15 12.72 41.71
CA PRO A 377 0.53 13.55 42.73
C PRO A 377 0.35 12.81 44.05
N SER A 378 0.64 13.46 45.18
CA SER A 378 0.47 12.86 46.52
C SER A 378 -0.96 12.39 46.80
N GLY A 379 -1.95 13.05 46.19
CA GLY A 379 -3.37 12.70 46.29
C GLY A 379 -3.83 11.56 45.37
N ALA A 380 -3.03 11.09 44.42
CA ALA A 380 -3.47 10.14 43.39
C ALA A 380 -3.84 8.77 44.00
N PRO A 381 -5.06 8.23 43.84
CA PRO A 381 -5.49 7.00 44.49
C PRO A 381 -4.59 5.81 44.11
N SER A 382 -4.45 4.86 45.03
CA SER A 382 -3.73 3.61 44.75
C SER A 382 -4.58 2.72 43.83
N GLY A 383 -3.92 1.94 42.98
CA GLY A 383 -4.56 1.17 41.90
C GLY A 383 -4.29 1.79 40.53
N VAL A 384 -5.15 1.48 39.56
CA VAL A 384 -5.02 1.99 38.19
C VAL A 384 -5.64 3.38 38.11
N ALA A 385 -4.83 4.36 37.73
CA ALA A 385 -5.20 5.77 37.58
C ALA A 385 -5.16 6.18 36.11
N GLU A 386 -6.11 7.03 35.70
CA GLU A 386 -6.07 7.68 34.39
C GLU A 386 -4.88 8.65 34.33
N VAL A 387 -4.16 8.67 33.21
CA VAL A 387 -3.15 9.69 32.89
C VAL A 387 -3.48 10.37 31.56
N ARG A 388 -3.35 11.70 31.53
CA ARG A 388 -3.55 12.52 30.33
C ARG A 388 -2.43 13.53 30.14
N VAL A 389 -2.09 13.80 28.88
CA VAL A 389 -1.17 14.86 28.47
C VAL A 389 -1.95 15.84 27.60
N GLY A 390 -2.32 17.00 28.16
CA GLY A 390 -3.18 17.97 27.49
C GLY A 390 -4.49 17.36 27.01
N ALA A 391 -4.73 17.41 25.70
CA ALA A 391 -5.93 16.89 25.05
C ALA A 391 -5.80 15.43 24.58
N SER A 392 -4.79 14.68 25.02
CA SER A 392 -4.64 13.28 24.64
C SER A 392 -5.87 12.45 25.05
N PRO A 393 -6.19 11.38 24.30
CA PRO A 393 -6.95 10.28 24.86
C PRO A 393 -6.30 9.76 26.15
N PRO A 394 -7.09 9.20 27.08
CA PRO A 394 -6.55 8.70 28.34
C PRO A 394 -5.70 7.45 28.11
N ALA A 395 -4.64 7.33 28.89
CA ALA A 395 -3.96 6.07 29.15
C ALA A 395 -4.05 5.75 30.64
N TRP A 396 -3.52 4.60 31.05
CA TRP A 396 -3.66 4.10 32.41
C TRP A 396 -2.32 3.78 33.04
N ILE A 397 -2.14 4.17 34.30
CA ILE A 397 -0.90 3.93 35.06
C ILE A 397 -1.21 3.35 36.43
N ALA A 398 -0.39 2.40 36.88
CA ALA A 398 -0.53 1.81 38.21
C ALA A 398 0.17 2.68 39.26
N VAL A 399 -0.54 3.01 40.35
CA VAL A 399 -0.10 3.87 41.44
C VAL A 399 -0.22 3.13 42.77
N ARG A 400 0.73 3.36 43.70
CA ARG A 400 0.66 2.87 45.09
C ARG A 400 0.71 3.99 46.10
#